data_AF-A0A953Q7G7-F1
#
_entry.id   AF-A0A953Q7G7-F1
#
_cell.length_a   1.000
_cell.length_b   1.000
_cell.length_c   1.000
_cell.angle_alpha   90.00
_cell.angle_beta   90.00
_cell.angle_gamma   90.00
#
_symmetry.space_group_name_H-M   'P 1'
#
loop_
_entity.id
_entity.type
_entity.pdbx_description
1 polymer ?
#
loop_
_entity_poly.entity_id
_entity_poly.type
_entity_poly.pdbx_seq_one_letter_code
_entity_poly.pdbx_strand_id
1 'polypeptide(L)' 'MFCLADILKGIKGASARNVNRLLGCSGAVWQEESFDHVVRSDGSLEQKIEYIRQNPVRRGLVKTPDEYQWLWVGHV' A
#
# COMPACT_ATOMS: atom_id res chain seq x y z
N MET A 1 1.22 -23.52 1.07
CA MET A 1 1.83 -22.38 1.80
C MET A 1 2.28 -21.38 0.75
N PHE A 2 1.79 -20.14 0.80
CA PHE A 2 2.15 -19.09 -0.19
C PHE A 2 3.26 -18.22 0.39
N CYS A 3 4.27 -17.87 -0.41
CA CYS A 3 5.25 -16.87 0.01
C CYS A 3 4.72 -15.44 -0.21
N LEU A 4 5.38 -14.44 0.37
CA LEU A 4 5.00 -13.04 0.20
C LEU A 4 4.93 -12.64 -1.29
N ALA A 5 5.86 -13.13 -2.11
CA ALA A 5 5.89 -12.84 -3.54
C ALA A 5 4.66 -13.38 -4.28
N ASP A 6 4.15 -14.57 -3.91
CA ASP A 6 2.93 -15.14 -4.50
C ASP A 6 1.71 -14.28 -4.18
N ILE A 7 1.60 -13.83 -2.93
CA ILE A 7 0.50 -12.98 -2.45
C ILE A 7 0.51 -11.64 -3.17
N LEU A 8 1.68 -10.98 -3.24
CA LEU A 8 1.84 -9.71 -3.94
C LEU A 8 1.55 -9.84 -5.44
N LYS A 9 1.99 -10.93 -6.09
CA LYS A 9 1.68 -11.23 -7.49
C LYS A 9 0.17 -11.34 -7.71
N GLY A 10 -0.54 -12.01 -6.81
CA GLY A 10 -1.99 -12.11 -6.84
C GLY A 10 -2.68 -10.74 -6.77
N ILE A 11 -2.32 -9.92 -5.78
CA ILE A 11 -2.89 -8.60 -5.54
C ILE A 11 -2.58 -7.65 -6.72
N LYS A 12 -1.30 -7.50 -7.11
CA LYS A 12 -0.87 -6.63 -8.20
C LYS A 12 -1.50 -7.06 -9.53
N GLY A 13 -1.53 -8.36 -9.82
CA GLY A 13 -2.08 -8.89 -11.07
C GLY A 13 -3.59 -8.71 -11.19
N ALA A 14 -4.35 -8.99 -10.12
CA ALA A 14 -5.80 -8.82 -10.12
C ALA A 14 -6.20 -7.34 -10.24
N SER A 15 -5.58 -6.46 -9.45
CA SER A 15 -5.85 -5.02 -9.51
C SER A 15 -5.45 -4.40 -10.85
N ALA A 16 -4.30 -4.74 -11.42
CA ALA A 16 -3.88 -4.22 -12.73
C ALA A 16 -4.86 -4.58 -13.85
N ARG A 17 -5.36 -5.83 -13.87
CA ARG A 17 -6.39 -6.23 -14.86
C ARG A 17 -7.69 -5.44 -14.71
N ASN A 18 -8.12 -5.21 -13.47
CA ASN A 18 -9.35 -4.43 -13.21
C ASN A 18 -9.18 -2.96 -13.61
N VAL A 19 -8.05 -2.34 -13.26
CA VAL A 19 -7.73 -0.96 -13.65
C VAL A 19 -7.70 -0.82 -15.18
N ASN A 20 -6.96 -1.69 -15.86
CA ASN A 20 -6.88 -1.70 -17.32
C ASN A 20 -8.26 -1.87 -17.98
N ARG A 21 -9.09 -2.79 -17.47
CA ARG A 21 -10.47 -2.97 -17.95
C ARG A 21 -11.33 -1.71 -17.76
N LEU A 22 -11.27 -1.09 -16.58
CA LEU A 22 -12.06 0.10 -16.26
C LEU A 22 -11.66 1.31 -17.11
N LEU A 23 -10.36 1.44 -17.43
CA LEU A 23 -9.82 2.56 -18.20
C LEU A 23 -9.75 2.28 -19.71
N GLY A 24 -10.11 1.09 -20.17
CA GLY A 24 -10.00 0.68 -21.58
C GLY A 24 -8.56 0.65 -22.10
N CYS A 25 -7.57 0.50 -21.22
CA CYS A 25 -6.15 0.50 -21.56
C CYS A 25 -5.51 -0.88 -21.34
N SER A 26 -4.23 -1.01 -21.72
CA SER A 26 -3.42 -2.20 -21.49
C SER A 26 -2.00 -1.81 -21.09
N GLY A 27 -1.33 -2.69 -20.36
CA GLY A 27 0.05 -2.48 -19.92
C GLY A 27 0.26 -2.65 -18.43
N ALA A 28 1.47 -2.30 -17.98
CA ALA A 28 1.86 -2.37 -16.57
C ALA A 28 1.25 -1.21 -15.78
N VAL A 29 0.52 -1.54 -14.71
CA VAL A 29 -0.04 -0.57 -13.77
C VAL A 29 0.89 -0.36 -12.57
N TRP A 30 1.54 -1.43 -12.12
CA TRP A 30 2.41 -1.43 -10.94
C TRP A 30 3.88 -1.48 -11.34
N GLN A 31 4.74 -0.88 -10.51
CA GLN A 31 6.18 -1.11 -10.58
C GLN A 31 6.51 -2.59 -10.29
N GLU A 32 7.54 -3.09 -10.97
CA GLU A 32 7.99 -4.48 -10.87
C GLU A 32 8.45 -4.82 -9.46
N GLU A 33 9.34 -3.98 -8.92
CA GLU A 33 9.87 -4.16 -7.57
C GLU A 33 8.82 -3.91 -6.48
N SER A 34 9.03 -4.57 -5.34
CA SER A 34 8.26 -4.38 -4.12
C SER A 34 9.24 -4.11 -2.99
N PHE A 35 8.85 -3.27 -2.04
CA PHE A 35 9.64 -3.04 -0.83
C PHE A 35 9.11 -3.93 0.30
N ASP A 36 9.89 -4.94 0.68
CA ASP A 36 9.63 -5.78 1.84
C ASP A 36 10.65 -5.52 2.95
N HIS A 37 10.16 -5.28 4.17
CA HIS A 37 11.01 -5.10 5.34
C HIS A 37 10.35 -5.70 6.58
N VAL A 38 10.96 -6.77 7.10
CA VAL A 38 10.50 -7.47 8.31
C VAL A 38 10.56 -6.55 9.53
N VAL A 39 9.43 -6.35 10.19
CA VAL A 39 9.33 -5.62 11.46
C VAL A 39 9.66 -6.58 12.59
N ARG A 40 10.71 -6.29 13.38
CA ARG A 40 11.25 -7.23 14.38
C ARG A 40 10.95 -6.87 15.83
N SER A 41 10.52 -5.64 16.11
CA SER A 41 10.15 -5.18 17.45
C SER A 41 8.85 -4.38 17.42
N ASP A 42 8.19 -4.35 18.57
CA ASP A 42 7.00 -3.53 18.84
C ASP A 42 7.26 -2.06 18.54
N GLY A 43 8.29 -1.44 19.12
CA GLY A 43 8.62 -0.02 18.88
C GLY A 43 8.95 0.32 17.41
N SER A 44 9.26 -0.68 16.57
CA SER A 44 9.41 -0.50 15.13
C SER A 44 8.06 -0.46 14.39
N LEU A 45 7.03 -1.10 14.94
CA LEU A 45 5.69 -1.16 14.37
C LEU A 45 4.95 0.18 14.50
N GLU A 46 4.89 0.79 15.69
CA GLU A 46 4.17 2.07 15.84
C GLU A 46 4.82 3.17 14.98
N GLN A 47 6.15 3.19 14.91
CA GLN A 47 6.88 4.12 14.05
C GLN A 47 6.53 3.94 12.56
N LYS A 48 6.38 2.69 12.10
CA LYS A 48 5.97 2.39 10.73
C LYS A 48 4.51 2.75 10.47
N ILE A 49 3.62 2.49 11.42
CA ILE A 49 2.21 2.90 11.34
C ILE A 49 2.14 4.42 11.21
N GLU A 50 2.82 5.16 12.08
CA GLU A 50 2.83 6.61 12.04
C GLU A 50 3.46 7.15 10.75
N TYR A 51 4.53 6.52 10.25
CA TYR A 51 5.09 6.84 8.94
C TYR A 51 4.05 6.69 7.82
N ILE A 52 3.29 5.60 7.79
CA ILE A 52 2.24 5.37 6.80
C ILE A 52 1.13 6.42 6.92
N ARG A 53 0.67 6.72 8.15
CA ARG A 53 -0.36 7.74 8.43
C ARG A 53 0.06 9.12 7.95
N GLN A 54 1.33 9.48 8.10
CA GLN A 54 1.86 10.79 7.71
C GLN A 54 2.21 10.90 6.22
N ASN A 55 2.28 9.80 5.46
CA ASN A 55 2.65 9.86 4.04
C ASN A 55 1.75 10.79 3.19
N PRO A 56 0.41 10.78 3.33
CA PRO A 56 -0.45 11.71 2.61
C PRO A 56 -0.15 13.18 2.90
N VAL A 57 0.13 13.51 4.17
CA VAL A 57 0.52 14.88 4.60
C VAL A 57 1.87 15.26 4.00
N ARG A 58 2.87 14.37 4.11
CA ARG A 58 4.22 14.59 3.54
C ARG A 58 4.21 14.76 2.02
N ARG A 59 3.23 14.18 1.33
CA ARG A 59 3.01 14.32 -0.11
C ARG A 59 2.11 15.51 -0.48
N GLY A 60 1.58 16.24 0.51
CA GLY A 60 0.73 17.40 0.31
C GLY A 60 -0.69 17.08 -0.16
N LEU A 61 -1.17 15.84 0.03
CA LEU A 61 -2.50 15.42 -0.37
C LEU A 61 -3.60 15.92 0.59
N VAL A 62 -3.26 16.06 1.87
CA VAL A 62 -4.15 16.49 2.97
C VAL A 62 -3.36 17.27 4.02
N LYS A 63 -4.02 17.99 4.93
CA LYS A 63 -3.35 18.75 6.00
C LYS A 63 -3.10 17.90 7.25
N THR A 64 -3.98 16.96 7.53
CA THR A 64 -3.82 15.99 8.63
C THR A 64 -4.05 14.56 8.14
N PRO A 65 -3.48 13.53 8.79
CA PRO A 65 -3.69 12.13 8.40
C PRO A 65 -5.17 11.73 8.35
N ASP A 66 -5.97 12.22 9.30
CA ASP A 66 -7.38 11.85 9.46
C ASP A 66 -8.29 12.39 8.34
N GLU A 67 -7.81 13.36 7.56
CA GLU A 67 -8.49 13.84 6.36
C GLU A 67 -8.31 12.91 5.14
N TYR A 68 -7.38 11.96 5.19
CA TYR A 68 -7.14 11.05 4.07
C TYR A 68 -8.12 9.88 4.08
N GLN A 69 -9.20 9.99 3.31
CA GLN A 69 -10.31 9.01 3.25
C GLN A 69 -9.91 7.55 2.95
N TRP A 70 -8.74 7.35 2.32
CA TRP A 70 -8.22 6.01 1.97
C TRP A 70 -7.26 5.44 3.02
N LEU A 71 -7.02 6.18 4.12
CA LEU A 71 -6.26 5.69 5.25
C LEU A 71 -7.10 4.65 5.99
N TRP A 72 -6.59 3.43 6.08
CA TRP A 72 -7.15 2.41 6.96
C TRP A 72 -6.27 2.26 8.19
N VAL A 73 -6.84 2.56 9.36
CA VAL A 73 -6.22 2.25 10.65
C VAL A 73 -7.11 1.20 11.27
N GLY A 74 -6.63 -0.05 11.34
CA GLY A 74 -7.37 -1.11 12.01
C GLY A 74 -7.67 -0.70 13.46
N HIS A 75 -8.88 -0.96 13.93
CA HIS A 75 -9.17 -0.91 15.35
C HIS A 75 -8.38 -2.06 15.99
N VAL A 76 -7.29 -1.73 16.69
CA VAL A 76 -6.62 -2.65 17.62
C VAL A 76 -7.48 -2.87 18.85
#